data_AF-A0A8B8N5R8-F1
#
_entry.id   AF-A0A8B8N5R8-F1
#
_cell.length_a   1.000
_cell.length_b   1.000
_cell.length_c   1.000
_cell.angle_alpha   90.00
_cell.angle_beta   90.00
_cell.angle_gamma   90.00
#
_symmetry.space_group_name_H-M   'P 1'
#
loop_
_entity.id
_entity.type
_entity.pdbx_description
1 polymer ?
#
loop_
_entity_poly.entity_id
_entity_poly.type
_entity_poly.pdbx_seq_one_letter_code
_entity_poly.pdbx_strand_id
1 'polypeptide(L)'
;MAEANLDGNGYVGPEKRIKHYSNLHRILLVGEGDFSFAACLARKFGDASNMVATSLDSRGMIWMRYASSAIDNLDTIDGFWGTVLHDVDAHTMSKHPSLKHKSFDRIVYNFPHAGFHGPEASSLQIELVSGS
;
A
#
# COMPACT_ATOMS: atom_id res chain seq x y z
N MET A 1 -14.89 17.82 9.29
CA MET A 1 -15.14 17.00 10.50
C MET A 1 -14.76 15.58 10.14
N ALA A 2 -13.61 15.08 10.59
CA ALA A 2 -13.19 13.70 10.34
C ALA A 2 -13.82 12.84 11.44
N GLU A 3 -14.61 11.84 11.06
CA GLU A 3 -15.14 10.87 12.01
C GLU A 3 -14.00 9.95 12.44
N ALA A 4 -13.71 9.91 13.74
CA ALA A 4 -12.76 8.97 14.30
C ALA A 4 -13.33 7.55 14.21
N ASN A 5 -12.48 6.56 13.90
CA ASN A 5 -12.85 5.15 13.98
C ASN A 5 -13.04 4.78 15.45
N LEU A 6 -14.28 4.87 15.92
CA LEU A 6 -14.70 4.44 17.25
C LEU A 6 -14.97 2.94 17.21
N ASP A 7 -14.42 2.17 18.15
CA ASP A 7 -14.94 0.83 18.41
C ASP A 7 -16.37 0.92 18.96
N GLY A 8 -17.09 -0.20 19.03
CA GLY A 8 -18.49 -0.24 19.54
C GLY A 8 -18.68 0.24 20.98
N ASN A 9 -17.61 0.66 21.66
CA ASN A 9 -17.59 1.21 23.02
C ASN A 9 -17.02 2.65 23.09
N GLY A 10 -16.71 3.28 21.96
CA GLY A 10 -16.19 4.65 21.88
C GLY A 10 -14.71 4.80 22.28
N TYR A 11 -13.98 3.69 22.46
CA TYR A 11 -12.56 3.70 22.80
C TYR A 11 -11.71 3.59 21.55
N VAL A 12 -10.99 4.66 21.24
CA VAL A 12 -9.90 4.60 20.28
C VAL A 12 -8.68 4.09 21.04
N GLY A 13 -8.14 2.93 20.64
CA GLY A 13 -6.88 2.42 21.19
C GLY A 13 -5.75 3.46 21.09
N PRO A 14 -4.66 3.32 21.87
CA PRO A 14 -3.59 4.30 21.88
C PRO A 14 -2.99 4.50 20.49
N GLU A 15 -2.61 5.74 20.17
CA GLU A 15 -1.94 6.05 18.91
C GLU A 15 -0.64 5.24 18.80
N LYS A 16 -0.49 4.51 17.70
CA LYS A 16 0.74 3.83 17.30
C LYS A 16 1.31 4.58 16.11
N ARG A 17 2.55 5.07 16.25
CA ARG A 17 3.24 5.83 15.20
C ARG A 17 4.52 5.12 14.76
N ILE A 18 4.78 5.13 13.45
CA ILE A 18 6.05 4.73 12.85
C ILE A 18 6.47 5.80 11.85
N LYS A 19 7.58 6.49 12.14
CA LYS A 19 8.04 7.67 11.39
C LYS A 19 6.90 8.68 11.20
N HIS A 20 6.39 8.82 9.97
CA HIS A 20 5.35 9.77 9.58
C HIS A 20 3.94 9.15 9.49
N TYR A 21 3.81 7.85 9.78
CA TYR A 21 2.57 7.09 9.71
C TYR A 21 2.01 6.86 11.11
N SER A 22 0.70 6.99 11.25
CA SER A 22 -0.04 6.82 12.49
C SER A 22 -1.23 5.91 12.19
N ASN A 23 -1.60 5.05 13.13
CA ASN A 23 -2.82 4.24 13.04
C ASN A 23 -4.10 5.08 13.07
N LEU A 24 -4.02 6.40 13.30
CA LEU A 24 -5.17 7.31 13.19
C LEU A 24 -5.31 7.96 11.79
N HIS A 25 -4.31 7.83 10.93
CA HIS A 25 -4.38 8.37 9.57
C HIS A 25 -5.21 7.47 8.66
N ARG A 26 -6.01 8.07 7.78
CA ARG A 26 -6.51 7.38 6.58
C ARG A 26 -5.39 7.32 5.55
N ILE A 27 -4.94 6.11 5.25
CA ILE A 27 -3.75 5.87 4.41
C ILE A 27 -4.17 5.21 3.11
N LEU A 28 -3.77 5.80 1.99
CA LEU A 28 -3.84 5.19 0.66
C LEU A 28 -2.44 4.75 0.25
N LEU A 29 -2.28 3.46 -0.07
CA LEU A 29 -1.05 2.91 -0.64
C LEU A 29 -1.26 2.65 -2.12
N VAL A 30 -0.41 3.26 -2.95
CA VAL A 30 -0.56 3.31 -4.40
C VAL A 30 0.50 2.44 -5.06
N GLY A 31 0.06 1.50 -5.90
CA GLY A 31 0.95 0.69 -6.74
C GLY A 31 1.74 -0.36 -5.96
N GLU A 32 1.16 -0.98 -4.94
CA GLU A 32 1.77 -2.14 -4.28
C GLU A 32 1.93 -3.28 -5.29
N GLY A 33 3.12 -3.87 -5.35
CA GLY A 33 3.38 -5.09 -6.13
C GLY A 33 3.01 -6.33 -5.34
N ASP A 34 3.79 -6.63 -4.29
CA ASP A 34 3.59 -7.80 -3.41
C ASP A 34 2.90 -7.48 -2.08
N PHE A 35 2.46 -6.24 -1.88
CA PHE A 35 1.77 -5.74 -0.67
C PHE A 35 2.59 -5.77 0.63
N SER A 36 3.90 -5.99 0.56
CA SER A 36 4.76 -6.13 1.74
C SER A 36 4.79 -4.86 2.61
N PHE A 37 4.77 -3.69 2.00
CA PHE A 37 4.78 -2.43 2.73
C PHE A 37 3.45 -2.17 3.43
N ALA A 38 2.33 -2.41 2.74
CA ALA A 38 1.00 -2.37 3.35
C ALA A 38 0.87 -3.37 4.52
N ALA A 39 1.31 -4.62 4.36
CA ALA A 39 1.28 -5.63 5.41
C ALA A 39 2.14 -5.25 6.62
N CYS A 40 3.30 -4.63 6.40
CA CYS A 40 4.17 -4.13 7.47
C CYS A 40 3.47 -3.06 8.32
N LEU A 41 2.82 -2.08 7.68
CA LEU A 41 2.04 -1.05 8.38
C LEU A 41 0.87 -1.65 9.13
N ALA A 42 0.12 -2.56 8.50
CA ALA A 42 -1.01 -3.25 9.12
C ALA A 42 -0.59 -3.98 10.41
N ARG A 43 0.49 -4.77 10.36
CA ARG A 43 1.04 -5.45 11.55
C ARG A 43 1.49 -4.47 12.63
N LYS A 44 2.13 -3.36 12.23
CA LYS A 44 2.64 -2.38 13.18
C LYS A 44 1.50 -1.65 13.92
N PHE A 45 0.41 -1.38 13.22
CA PHE A 45 -0.76 -0.72 13.80
C PHE A 45 -1.68 -1.71 14.52
N GLY A 46 -1.76 -2.96 14.07
CA GLY A 46 -2.65 -3.98 14.63
C GLY A 46 -4.14 -3.74 14.34
N ASP A 47 -4.45 -2.68 13.60
CA ASP A 47 -5.73 -2.35 12.99
C ASP A 47 -5.40 -1.50 11.77
N ALA A 48 -5.88 -1.93 10.61
CA ALA A 48 -5.67 -1.33 9.30
C ALA A 48 -6.99 -0.95 8.63
N SER A 49 -8.11 -0.86 9.37
CA SER A 49 -9.44 -0.51 8.86
C SER A 49 -9.51 0.83 8.10
N ASN A 50 -8.57 1.73 8.38
CA ASN A 50 -8.39 3.02 7.71
C ASN A 50 -7.36 3.01 6.57
N MET A 51 -6.85 1.85 6.18
CA MET A 51 -5.88 1.67 5.10
C MET A 51 -6.55 1.12 3.84
N VAL A 52 -6.17 1.67 2.68
CA VAL A 52 -6.53 1.14 1.37
C VAL A 52 -5.25 0.89 0.58
N ALA A 53 -4.92 -0.36 0.30
CA ALA A 53 -3.81 -0.75 -0.56
C ALA A 53 -4.29 -1.01 -1.98
N THR A 54 -3.59 -0.48 -2.97
CA THR A 54 -3.98 -0.58 -4.38
C THR A 54 -2.84 -1.14 -5.22
N SER A 55 -3.19 -1.91 -6.24
CA SER A 55 -2.24 -2.50 -7.20
C SER A 55 -2.75 -2.29 -8.63
N LEU A 56 -1.82 -2.14 -9.58
CA LEU A 56 -2.15 -2.12 -11.01
C LEU A 56 -2.45 -3.54 -11.52
N ASP A 57 -1.74 -4.54 -10.99
CA ASP A 57 -1.91 -5.93 -11.36
C ASP A 57 -3.26 -6.48 -10.84
N SER A 58 -3.89 -7.33 -11.65
CA SER A 58 -5.08 -8.05 -11.23
C SER A 58 -4.75 -9.06 -10.14
N ARG A 59 -5.76 -9.50 -9.37
CA ARG A 59 -5.57 -10.56 -8.36
C ARG A 59 -4.87 -11.77 -8.97
N GLY A 60 -5.34 -12.28 -10.12
CA GLY A 60 -4.75 -13.44 -10.79
C GLY A 60 -3.31 -13.23 -11.24
N MET A 61 -2.94 -12.01 -11.65
CA MET A 61 -1.55 -11.67 -11.98
C MET A 61 -0.67 -11.65 -10.74
N ILE A 62 -1.18 -11.18 -9.59
CA ILE A 62 -0.44 -11.22 -8.33
C ILE A 62 -0.11 -12.65 -7.94
N TRP A 63 -1.08 -13.57 -8.01
CA TRP A 63 -0.88 -15.00 -7.77
C TRP A 63 0.17 -15.63 -8.70
N MET A 64 0.29 -15.14 -9.93
CA MET A 64 1.22 -15.68 -10.92
C MET A 64 2.63 -15.07 -10.82
N ARG A 65 2.74 -13.77 -10.53
CA ARG A 65 4.00 -13.02 -10.51
C ARG A 65 4.71 -13.09 -9.17
N TYR A 66 3.94 -13.09 -8.10
CA TYR A 66 4.45 -13.12 -6.75
C TYR A 66 4.08 -14.48 -6.16
N ALA A 67 5.09 -15.18 -5.65
CA ALA A 67 4.90 -16.47 -5.00
C ALA A 67 4.09 -16.31 -3.70
N SER A 68 4.11 -17.31 -2.82
CA SER A 68 3.34 -17.34 -1.56
C SER A 68 3.42 -16.06 -0.71
N SER A 69 4.51 -15.28 -0.81
CA SER A 69 4.70 -14.04 -0.05
C SER A 69 3.64 -12.98 -0.28
N ALA A 70 3.16 -12.77 -1.51
CA ALA A 70 2.10 -11.77 -1.74
C ALA A 70 0.77 -12.22 -1.14
N ILE A 71 0.49 -13.52 -1.12
CA ILE A 71 -0.73 -14.07 -0.52
C ILE A 71 -0.68 -13.91 0.99
N ASP A 72 0.45 -14.24 1.62
CA ASP A 72 0.65 -14.02 3.06
C ASP A 72 0.48 -12.54 3.45
N ASN A 73 0.94 -11.62 2.59
CA ASN A 73 0.79 -10.18 2.80
C ASN A 73 -0.67 -9.73 2.64
N LEU A 74 -1.39 -10.23 1.64
CA LEU A 74 -2.82 -9.96 1.45
C LEU A 74 -3.65 -10.49 2.63
N ASP A 75 -3.39 -11.72 3.07
CA ASP A 75 -4.05 -12.33 4.22
C ASP A 75 -3.74 -11.55 5.51
N THR A 76 -2.51 -11.05 5.65
CA THR A 76 -2.13 -10.15 6.75
C THR A 76 -2.97 -8.87 6.73
N ILE A 77 -3.10 -8.21 5.58
CA ILE A 77 -3.86 -6.96 5.47
C ILE A 77 -5.34 -7.20 5.79
N ASP A 78 -5.94 -8.25 5.22
CA ASP A 78 -7.33 -8.65 5.48
C ASP A 78 -7.56 -9.01 6.95
N GLY A 79 -6.64 -9.76 7.56
CA GLY A 79 -6.67 -10.10 8.98
C GLY A 79 -6.59 -8.91 9.93
N PHE A 80 -6.08 -7.76 9.46
CA PHE A 80 -6.11 -6.48 10.17
C PHE A 80 -7.18 -5.52 9.63
N TRP A 81 -8.18 -6.00 8.90
CA TRP A 81 -9.32 -5.24 8.37
C TRP A 81 -8.96 -4.18 7.31
N GLY A 82 -7.76 -4.27 6.73
CA GLY A 82 -7.35 -3.39 5.64
C GLY A 82 -8.08 -3.69 4.34
N THR A 83 -8.29 -2.65 3.52
CA THR A 83 -8.92 -2.82 2.21
C THR A 83 -7.86 -2.99 1.12
N VAL A 84 -8.04 -3.99 0.24
CA VAL A 84 -7.21 -4.18 -0.96
C VAL A 84 -8.05 -3.95 -2.22
N LEU A 85 -7.53 -3.16 -3.16
CA LEU A 85 -8.11 -2.95 -4.49
C LEU A 85 -7.10 -3.34 -5.58
N HIS A 86 -7.55 -4.16 -6.53
CA HIS A 86 -6.77 -4.56 -7.70
C HIS A 86 -7.19 -3.77 -8.94
N ASP A 87 -6.39 -3.84 -10.00
CA ASP A 87 -6.68 -3.21 -11.28
C ASP A 87 -6.87 -1.67 -11.17
N VAL A 88 -6.11 -1.03 -10.28
CA VAL A 88 -6.15 0.41 -10.03
C VAL A 88 -4.97 1.11 -10.68
N ASP A 89 -5.22 1.86 -11.75
CA ASP A 89 -4.23 2.74 -12.38
C ASP A 89 -4.15 4.09 -11.64
N ALA A 90 -2.96 4.42 -11.12
CA ALA A 90 -2.69 5.66 -10.41
C ALA A 90 -3.03 6.93 -11.22
N HIS A 91 -2.96 6.89 -12.55
CA HIS A 91 -3.31 8.03 -13.42
C HIS A 91 -4.82 8.28 -13.46
N THR A 92 -5.63 7.27 -13.16
CA THR A 92 -7.10 7.33 -13.26
C THR A 92 -7.81 7.07 -11.93
N MET A 93 -7.08 6.71 -10.87
CA MET A 93 -7.65 6.26 -9.60
C MET A 93 -8.51 7.30 -8.88
N SER A 94 -8.32 8.60 -9.15
CA SER A 94 -9.20 9.67 -8.65
C SER A 94 -10.65 9.54 -9.13
N LYS A 95 -10.89 8.78 -10.20
CA LYS A 95 -12.23 8.46 -10.74
C LYS A 95 -12.76 7.12 -10.24
N HIS A 96 -11.93 6.29 -9.60
CA HIS A 96 -12.31 4.95 -9.16
C HIS A 96 -13.48 5.02 -8.17
N PRO A 97 -14.55 4.22 -8.34
CA PRO A 97 -15.77 4.34 -7.51
C PRO A 97 -15.51 4.29 -6.00
N SER A 98 -14.58 3.44 -5.56
CA SER A 98 -14.21 3.29 -4.15
C SER A 98 -13.31 4.40 -3.61
N LEU A 99 -12.77 5.29 -4.45
CA LEU A 99 -11.77 6.30 -4.10
C LEU A 99 -12.19 7.74 -4.38
N LYS A 100 -13.01 7.98 -5.42
CA LYS A 100 -13.37 9.31 -5.95
C LYS A 100 -13.98 10.31 -4.95
N HIS A 101 -14.47 9.83 -3.81
CA HIS A 101 -15.06 10.66 -2.75
C HIS A 101 -14.38 10.46 -1.39
N LYS A 102 -13.20 9.83 -1.38
CA LYS A 102 -12.40 9.63 -0.16
C LYS A 102 -11.25 10.63 -0.13
N SER A 103 -11.01 11.18 1.05
CA SER A 103 -9.80 11.97 1.35
C SER A 103 -8.86 11.13 2.23
N PHE A 104 -7.56 11.27 2.02
CA PHE A 104 -6.54 10.56 2.78
C PHE A 104 -5.59 11.54 3.45
N ASP A 105 -5.17 11.22 4.66
CA ASP A 105 -4.22 12.02 5.44
C ASP A 105 -2.78 11.71 5.03
N ARG A 106 -2.58 10.53 4.42
CA ARG A 106 -1.33 10.07 3.80
C ARG A 106 -1.64 9.32 2.50
N ILE A 107 -0.95 9.70 1.43
CA ILE A 107 -0.88 8.92 0.20
C ILE A 107 0.56 8.46 0.06
N VAL A 108 0.77 7.15 -0.03
CA VAL A 108 2.08 6.52 -0.13
C VAL A 108 2.24 5.95 -1.54
N TYR A 109 3.25 6.42 -2.26
CA TYR A 109 3.64 5.89 -3.56
C TYR A 109 5.10 5.49 -3.51
N ASN A 110 5.35 4.19 -3.29
CA ASN A 110 6.68 3.63 -3.11
C ASN A 110 7.27 3.22 -4.47
N PHE A 111 7.35 4.15 -5.44
CA PHE A 111 7.97 3.84 -6.71
C PHE A 111 9.44 3.47 -6.46
N PRO A 112 9.89 2.23 -6.79
CA PRO A 112 11.29 1.92 -6.71
C PRO A 112 12.04 2.88 -7.64
N HIS A 113 13.15 3.42 -7.15
CA HIS A 113 14.01 4.33 -7.88
C HIS A 113 14.26 3.78 -9.30
N ALA A 114 14.08 4.63 -10.32
CA ALA A 114 14.07 4.34 -11.75
C ALA A 114 14.68 2.99 -12.19
N GLY A 115 13.81 2.09 -12.67
CA GLY A 115 14.04 1.13 -13.74
C GLY A 115 15.43 0.53 -13.86
N PHE A 116 15.68 -0.54 -13.12
CA PHE A 116 16.73 -1.48 -13.51
C PHE A 116 16.14 -2.54 -14.45
N HIS A 117 16.49 -2.46 -15.73
CA HIS A 117 16.21 -3.50 -16.71
C HIS A 117 17.21 -4.67 -16.54
N GLY A 118 17.09 -5.43 -15.46
CA GLY A 118 17.85 -6.68 -15.30
C GLY A 118 17.81 -7.28 -13.89
N PRO A 119 18.17 -8.56 -13.73
CA PRO A 119 18.32 -9.20 -12.42
C PRO A 119 19.34 -8.45 -11.56
N GLU A 120 19.08 -8.35 -10.25
CA GLU A 120 19.88 -7.60 -9.25
C GLU A 120 21.37 -8.01 -9.16
N ALA A 121 21.78 -9.08 -9.84
CA ALA A 121 23.16 -9.56 -9.88
C ALA A 121 24.04 -8.93 -10.99
N SER A 122 23.50 -8.02 -11.81
CA SER A 122 24.26 -7.44 -12.93
C SER A 122 25.01 -6.16 -12.54
N SER A 123 26.34 -6.24 -12.57
CA SER A 123 27.27 -5.12 -12.31
C SER A 123 27.19 -3.96 -13.31
N LEU A 124 26.31 -4.03 -14.31
CA LEU A 124 26.16 -3.04 -15.38
C LEU A 124 25.10 -1.97 -15.11
N GLN A 125 24.50 -1.97 -13.92
CA GLN A 125 23.42 -1.04 -13.57
C GLN A 125 23.90 0.37 -13.19
N ILE A 126 25.21 0.62 -13.15
CA ILE A 126 25.79 1.95 -12.91
C ILE A 126 26.46 2.45 -14.18
N GLU A 127 25.68 2.84 -15.17
CA GLU A 127 26.13 3.83 -16.17
C GLU A 127 25.17 5.02 -16.14
N LEU A 128 25.60 6.05 -15.41
CA LEU A 128 25.05 7.39 -15.49
C LEU A 128 25.11 7.84 -16.95
N VAL A 129 23.94 8.17 -17.52
CA VAL A 129 23.84 8.87 -18.80
C VAL A 129 24.59 10.20 -18.67
N SER A 130 25.84 10.25 -19.10
CA SER A 130 26.56 11.50 -19.33
C SER A 130 26.04 12.08 -20.64
N GLY A 131 25.33 13.20 -20.52
CA GLY A 131 24.87 13.94 -21.68
C GLY A 131 26.03 14.47 -22.51
N SER A 132 25.87 14.40 -23.84
CA SER A 132 26.08 15.46 -24.84
C SER A 132 25.47 15.01 -26.16
#